data_AF-A0A4S8QTM8-F1
#
_entry.id   AF-A0A4S8QTM8-F1
#
_cell.length_a   1.000
_cell.length_b   1.000
_cell.length_c   1.000
_cell.angle_alpha   90.00
_cell.angle_beta   90.00
_cell.angle_gamma   90.00
#
_symmetry.space_group_name_H-M   'P 1'
#
loop_
_entity.id
_entity.type
_entity.pdbx_description
1 polymer ?
#
loop_
_entity_poly.entity_id
_entity_poly.type
_entity_poly.pdbx_seq_one_letter_code
_entity_poly.pdbx_strand_id
1 'polypeptide(L)'
;MSDLVVPPGYDGLWSREMWVQNQVNLRTIRPFISAVELTVPSGPSTDLQSHENDAAKIYGRITIPVLAQNATFTEDNENWNALKTFAPTLEKFLCMASKVLREDLEKNYPTPQGRTRSDYKAALEICQRALPADRGGMPFSDEIRSVNCFSHIRISVNISMGNPWEKLKPDTDTGACGPWVVVVPWGQWGVSGDWLYGGRLVTPYYLNHGSYPGRSFQVRKEMYVHNTPFSPIPGSERYQFEFFMPHLPEHNGEAYEGTAEAEKQLSTQCPPMRNPGRF
;
A
#
# COMPACT_ATOMS: atom_id res chain seq x y z
N MET A 1 38.48 5.44 3.17
CA MET A 1 37.21 5.20 3.85
C MET A 1 36.91 6.45 4.67
N SER A 2 36.06 7.34 4.17
CA SER A 2 35.62 8.50 4.95
C SER A 2 34.18 8.24 5.42
N ASP A 3 34.02 8.19 6.73
CA ASP A 3 32.74 8.15 7.41
C ASP A 3 31.98 9.45 7.12
N LEU A 4 31.10 9.39 6.13
CA LEU A 4 30.15 10.45 5.82
C LEU A 4 28.94 10.29 6.72
N VAL A 5 28.93 11.12 7.76
CA VAL A 5 27.84 11.37 8.69
C VAL A 5 26.56 11.67 7.90
N VAL A 6 25.52 10.87 8.14
CA VAL A 6 24.16 11.15 7.68
C VAL A 6 23.75 12.50 8.31
N PRO A 7 23.42 13.53 7.53
CA PRO A 7 23.05 14.83 8.08
C PRO A 7 21.85 14.69 9.03
N PRO A 8 21.86 15.30 10.22
CA PRO A 8 20.70 15.33 11.10
C PRO A 8 19.64 16.23 10.44
N GLY A 9 18.55 15.61 9.96
CA GLY A 9 17.48 16.33 9.25
C GLY A 9 16.65 15.51 8.26
N TYR A 10 17.03 14.25 7.98
CA TYR A 10 16.19 13.32 7.21
C TYR A 10 15.57 12.27 8.15
N ASP A 11 14.56 12.66 8.91
CA ASP A 11 13.82 11.80 9.86
C ASP A 11 12.97 10.70 9.20
N GLY A 12 13.32 10.25 7.98
CA GLY A 12 12.54 9.29 7.20
C GLY A 12 13.23 7.97 6.87
N LEU A 13 14.56 7.88 6.97
CA LEU A 13 15.32 6.71 6.50
C LEU A 13 16.20 6.17 7.63
N TRP A 14 15.70 5.11 8.28
CA TRP A 14 16.26 4.50 9.49
C TRP A 14 17.69 3.93 9.32
N SER A 15 18.18 3.74 8.10
CA SER A 15 19.54 3.29 7.83
C SER A 15 20.03 3.72 6.44
N ARG A 16 21.36 3.77 6.25
CA ARG A 16 22.00 3.99 4.94
C ARG A 16 21.55 2.94 3.93
N GLU A 17 21.39 1.69 4.36
CA GLU A 17 20.91 0.61 3.50
C GLU A 17 19.51 0.87 2.97
N MET A 18 18.59 1.32 3.84
CA MET A 18 17.22 1.66 3.43
C MET A 18 17.21 2.87 2.48
N TRP A 19 18.07 3.86 2.72
CA TRP A 19 18.25 4.98 1.80
C TRP A 19 18.71 4.49 0.41
N VAL A 20 19.73 3.63 0.35
CA VAL A 20 20.23 3.07 -0.92
C VAL A 20 19.14 2.27 -1.62
N GLN A 21 18.43 1.40 -0.90
CA GLN A 21 17.33 0.61 -1.46
C GLN A 21 16.22 1.50 -2.01
N ASN A 22 15.84 2.55 -1.29
CA ASN A 22 14.85 3.52 -1.74
C ASN A 22 15.31 4.19 -3.05
N GLN A 23 16.56 4.66 -3.14
CA GLN A 23 17.09 5.26 -4.36
C GLN A 23 17.13 4.28 -5.54
N VAL A 24 17.49 3.01 -5.31
CA VAL A 24 17.48 1.97 -6.35
C VAL A 24 16.05 1.71 -6.84
N ASN A 25 15.10 1.55 -5.92
CA ASN A 25 13.70 1.32 -6.26
C ASN A 25 13.09 2.52 -6.99
N LEU A 26 13.42 3.75 -6.61
CA LEU A 26 12.90 4.95 -7.28
C LEU A 26 13.35 5.06 -8.74
N ARG A 27 14.50 4.51 -9.10
CA ARG A 27 14.95 4.44 -10.50
C ARG A 27 14.07 3.56 -11.39
N THR A 28 13.33 2.61 -10.82
CA THR A 28 12.42 1.73 -11.56
C THR A 28 10.95 2.13 -11.39
N ILE A 29 10.56 2.63 -10.21
CA ILE A 29 9.21 3.12 -9.94
C ILE A 29 8.89 4.34 -10.81
N ARG A 30 9.75 5.37 -10.84
CA ARG A 30 9.45 6.64 -11.52
C ARG A 30 9.19 6.45 -13.04
N PRO A 31 10.02 5.69 -13.79
CA PRO A 31 9.73 5.45 -15.21
C PRO A 31 8.42 4.71 -15.43
N PHE A 32 8.11 3.71 -14.61
CA PHE A 32 6.85 2.99 -14.71
C PHE A 32 5.64 3.91 -14.49
N ILE A 33 5.65 4.67 -13.39
CA ILE A 33 4.57 5.59 -13.04
C ILE A 33 4.38 6.69 -14.08
N SER A 34 5.47 7.15 -14.70
CA SER A 34 5.40 8.17 -15.76
C SER A 34 4.88 7.62 -17.09
N ALA A 35 4.91 6.31 -17.28
CA ALA A 35 4.51 5.64 -18.52
C ALA A 35 3.05 5.18 -18.52
N VAL A 36 2.38 5.18 -17.36
CA VAL A 36 1.00 4.71 -17.22
C VAL A 36 0.04 5.88 -16.98
N GLU A 37 -1.18 5.76 -17.50
CA GLU A 37 -2.25 6.69 -17.15
C GLU A 37 -2.70 6.41 -15.70
N LEU A 38 -2.70 7.46 -14.87
CA LEU A 38 -3.16 7.36 -13.49
C LEU A 38 -4.60 7.84 -13.38
N THR A 39 -5.44 7.02 -12.77
CA THR A 39 -6.80 7.42 -12.44
C THR A 39 -6.78 8.33 -11.22
N VAL A 40 -7.29 9.54 -11.38
CA VAL A 40 -7.63 10.40 -10.24
C VAL A 40 -8.98 9.94 -9.69
N PRO A 41 -9.08 9.44 -8.45
CA PRO A 41 -10.34 8.93 -7.93
C PRO A 41 -11.44 10.01 -7.93
N SER A 42 -12.56 9.77 -8.61
CA SER A 42 -13.70 10.69 -8.67
C SER A 42 -14.76 10.31 -7.62
N GLY A 43 -15.10 11.24 -6.72
CA GLY A 43 -16.20 11.07 -5.76
C GLY A 43 -16.35 12.27 -4.82
N PRO A 44 -17.43 12.37 -4.01
CA PRO A 44 -17.59 13.39 -2.96
C PRO A 44 -16.57 13.23 -1.82
N SER A 45 -15.76 12.18 -1.90
CA SER A 45 -14.47 12.00 -1.26
C SER A 45 -13.72 13.35 -1.13
N THR A 46 -13.83 13.93 0.06
CA THR A 46 -12.75 14.74 0.64
C THR A 46 -11.45 13.91 0.81
N ASP A 47 -11.43 12.64 0.38
CA ASP A 47 -10.39 11.63 0.49
C ASP A 47 -9.12 11.90 -0.33
N LEU A 48 -9.00 13.05 -0.99
CA LEU A 48 -7.81 13.43 -1.75
C LEU A 48 -7.36 14.83 -1.32
N GLN A 49 -6.33 14.90 -0.49
CA GLN A 49 -5.51 16.12 -0.44
C GLN A 49 -4.43 15.97 -1.50
N SER A 50 -4.67 16.58 -2.67
CA SER A 50 -3.66 16.78 -3.69
C SER A 50 -2.62 17.76 -3.15
N HIS A 51 -1.34 17.40 -3.25
CA HIS A 51 -0.24 18.26 -2.85
C HIS A 51 0.13 19.18 -4.02
N GLU A 52 -0.80 20.08 -4.39
CA GLU A 52 -0.72 20.91 -5.61
C GLU A 52 0.36 22.00 -5.56
N ASN A 53 0.91 22.30 -4.38
CA ASN A 53 1.94 23.34 -4.24
C ASN A 53 3.34 22.76 -4.54
N ASP A 54 3.55 22.46 -5.83
CA ASP A 54 4.83 22.62 -6.58
C ASP A 54 5.95 21.55 -6.53
N ALA A 55 5.64 20.23 -6.57
CA ALA A 55 6.65 19.24 -7.00
C ALA A 55 6.14 17.90 -7.57
N ALA A 56 4.92 17.49 -7.28
CA ALA A 56 4.36 16.26 -7.83
C ALA A 56 3.46 16.57 -9.04
N LYS A 57 4.05 16.79 -10.23
CA LYS A 57 3.26 16.89 -11.48
C LYS A 57 2.41 15.62 -11.77
N ILE A 58 2.66 14.55 -11.04
CA ILE A 58 2.00 13.25 -11.19
C ILE A 58 1.36 12.87 -9.86
N TYR A 59 0.04 12.75 -9.86
CA TYR A 59 -0.76 12.20 -8.77
C TYR A 59 -1.87 11.34 -9.36
N GLY A 60 -2.32 10.35 -8.59
CA GLY A 60 -3.34 9.41 -9.06
C GLY A 60 -3.10 8.02 -8.52
N ARG A 61 -3.89 7.07 -9.00
CA ARG A 61 -3.80 5.66 -8.64
C ARG A 61 -3.73 4.81 -9.89
N ILE A 62 -3.07 3.66 -9.76
CA ILE A 62 -3.16 2.58 -10.72
C ILE A 62 -3.30 1.25 -9.99
N THR A 63 -4.11 0.36 -10.54
CA THR A 63 -4.27 -0.99 -10.03
C THR A 63 -3.71 -2.00 -11.03
N ILE A 64 -2.73 -2.78 -10.59
CA ILE A 64 -2.11 -3.85 -11.35
C ILE A 64 -2.74 -5.17 -10.90
N PRO A 65 -3.54 -5.86 -11.74
CA PRO A 65 -4.00 -7.20 -11.42
C PRO A 65 -2.78 -8.14 -11.43
N VAL A 66 -2.63 -8.95 -10.38
CA VAL A 66 -1.48 -9.86 -10.27
C VAL A 66 -1.79 -11.21 -10.91
N LEU A 67 -3.04 -11.64 -10.82
CA LEU A 67 -3.44 -12.97 -11.24
C LEU A 67 -3.64 -13.06 -12.75
N ALA A 68 -4.06 -12.01 -13.43
CA ALA A 68 -4.27 -12.07 -14.88
C ALA A 68 -4.05 -10.71 -15.52
N GLN A 69 -3.77 -10.69 -16.82
CA GLN A 69 -3.81 -9.45 -17.60
C GLN A 69 -5.21 -8.81 -17.58
N ASN A 70 -5.25 -7.49 -17.72
CA ASN A 70 -6.48 -6.72 -17.95
C ASN A 70 -6.31 -5.80 -19.17
N ALA A 71 -7.32 -4.98 -19.47
CA ALA A 71 -7.29 -4.05 -20.59
C ALA A 71 -6.12 -3.05 -20.55
N THR A 72 -5.67 -2.67 -19.33
CA THR A 72 -4.55 -1.75 -19.12
C THR A 72 -3.19 -2.43 -19.30
N PHE A 73 -3.08 -3.70 -18.91
CA PHE A 73 -1.83 -4.46 -18.88
C PHE A 73 -1.96 -5.76 -19.67
N THR A 74 -2.15 -5.62 -20.98
CA THR A 74 -2.11 -6.73 -21.93
C THR A 74 -0.99 -6.54 -22.94
N GLU A 75 -0.54 -7.61 -23.61
CA GLU A 75 0.63 -7.56 -24.49
C GLU A 75 0.52 -6.54 -25.61
N ASP A 76 -0.70 -6.26 -26.06
CA ASP A 76 -1.00 -5.30 -27.12
C ASP A 76 -1.19 -3.86 -26.63
N ASN A 77 -1.14 -3.62 -25.30
CA ASN A 77 -1.28 -2.29 -24.72
C ASN A 77 0.07 -1.56 -24.65
N GLU A 78 0.08 -0.25 -24.87
CA GLU A 78 1.30 0.58 -24.80
C GLU A 78 2.00 0.51 -23.43
N ASN A 79 1.24 0.30 -22.35
CA ASN A 79 1.74 0.18 -20.97
C ASN A 79 2.49 -1.14 -20.71
N TRP A 80 2.39 -2.13 -21.61
CA TRP A 80 2.94 -3.46 -21.40
C TRP A 80 4.46 -3.46 -21.22
N ASN A 81 5.17 -2.68 -22.04
CA ASN A 81 6.63 -2.61 -21.99
C ASN A 81 7.12 -1.96 -20.68
N ALA A 82 6.39 -0.94 -20.21
CA ALA A 82 6.67 -0.31 -18.91
C ALA A 82 6.46 -1.31 -17.77
N LEU A 83 5.36 -2.06 -17.78
CA LEU A 83 5.10 -3.12 -16.80
C LEU A 83 6.17 -4.23 -16.87
N LYS A 84 6.52 -4.74 -18.06
CA LYS A 84 7.55 -5.79 -18.23
C LYS A 84 8.89 -5.34 -17.66
N THR A 85 9.27 -4.09 -17.87
CA THR A 85 10.51 -3.53 -17.32
C THR A 85 10.44 -3.36 -15.80
N PHE A 86 9.27 -3.03 -15.26
CA PHE A 86 9.05 -2.87 -13.83
C PHE A 86 8.86 -4.20 -13.08
N ALA A 87 8.43 -5.25 -13.77
CA ALA A 87 8.05 -6.54 -13.19
C ALA A 87 9.07 -7.11 -12.18
N PRO A 88 10.40 -7.13 -12.45
CA PRO A 88 11.36 -7.65 -11.47
C PRO A 88 11.36 -6.88 -10.13
N THR A 89 11.15 -5.56 -10.16
CA THR A 89 11.02 -4.76 -8.93
C THR A 89 9.71 -5.09 -8.22
N LEU A 90 8.62 -5.24 -8.98
CA LEU A 90 7.32 -5.57 -8.43
C LEU A 90 7.28 -6.97 -7.80
N GLU A 91 7.95 -7.96 -8.41
CA GLU A 91 8.13 -9.31 -7.85
C GLU A 91 8.87 -9.28 -6.51
N LYS A 92 9.95 -8.50 -6.43
CA LYS A 92 10.67 -8.30 -5.17
C LYS A 92 9.73 -7.76 -4.09
N PHE A 93 8.89 -6.79 -4.43
CA PHE A 93 7.95 -6.20 -3.48
C PHE A 93 6.86 -7.18 -3.07
N LEU A 94 6.29 -7.93 -4.03
CA LEU A 94 5.34 -9.01 -3.77
C LEU A 94 5.91 -10.07 -2.83
N CYS A 95 7.17 -10.48 -3.05
CA CYS A 95 7.84 -11.48 -2.22
C CYS A 95 8.01 -10.97 -0.78
N MET A 96 8.51 -9.74 -0.61
CA MET A 96 8.65 -9.12 0.71
C MET A 96 7.29 -8.99 1.42
N ALA A 97 6.27 -8.47 0.75
CA ALA A 97 4.94 -8.31 1.32
C ALA A 97 4.31 -9.67 1.71
N SER A 98 4.47 -10.69 0.86
CA SER A 98 3.95 -12.04 1.10
C SER A 98 4.64 -12.68 2.30
N LYS A 99 5.96 -12.52 2.42
CA LYS A 99 6.75 -13.03 3.56
C LYS A 99 6.30 -12.39 4.87
N VAL A 100 6.21 -11.05 4.92
CA VAL A 100 5.82 -10.37 6.16
C VAL A 100 4.39 -10.74 6.55
N LEU A 101 3.46 -10.79 5.58
CA LEU A 101 2.09 -11.18 5.87
C LEU A 101 1.97 -12.63 6.33
N ARG A 102 2.73 -13.56 5.71
CA ARG A 102 2.80 -14.95 6.16
C ARG A 102 3.23 -15.04 7.62
N GLU A 103 4.34 -14.39 7.96
CA GLU A 103 4.90 -14.41 9.32
C GLU A 103 3.92 -13.83 10.35
N ASP A 104 3.24 -12.72 10.01
CA ASP A 104 2.22 -12.11 10.87
C ASP A 104 1.02 -13.03 11.06
N LEU A 105 0.47 -13.58 9.98
CA LEU A 105 -0.72 -14.43 10.04
C LEU A 105 -0.45 -15.77 10.71
N GLU A 106 0.68 -16.41 10.45
CA GLU A 106 1.03 -17.68 11.10
C GLU A 106 1.26 -17.51 12.61
N LYS A 107 1.76 -16.34 13.03
CA LYS A 107 2.02 -16.04 14.44
C LYS A 107 0.77 -15.60 15.20
N ASN A 108 -0.02 -14.69 14.61
CA ASN A 108 -1.09 -13.99 15.31
C ASN A 108 -2.49 -14.54 14.95
N TYR A 109 -2.64 -15.18 13.79
CA TYR A 109 -3.91 -15.68 13.27
C TYR A 109 -3.77 -17.06 12.59
N PRO A 110 -3.25 -18.09 13.27
CA PRO A 110 -2.95 -19.38 12.64
C PRO A 110 -4.20 -20.09 12.11
N THR A 111 -5.36 -19.90 12.76
CA THR A 111 -6.67 -20.46 12.41
C THR A 111 -7.76 -19.39 12.56
N PRO A 112 -7.77 -18.38 11.69
CA PRO A 112 -8.68 -17.26 11.84
C PRO A 112 -10.12 -17.78 11.73
N GLN A 113 -10.94 -17.48 12.75
CA GLN A 113 -12.35 -17.88 12.82
C GLN A 113 -12.59 -19.40 12.83
N GLY A 114 -11.69 -20.17 13.44
CA GLY A 114 -11.88 -21.64 13.59
C GLY A 114 -11.70 -22.43 12.29
N ARG A 115 -11.12 -21.81 11.26
CA ARG A 115 -10.82 -22.47 9.99
C ARG A 115 -9.69 -23.48 10.12
N THR A 116 -9.69 -24.49 9.26
CA THR A 116 -8.67 -25.55 9.21
C THR A 116 -7.33 -25.07 8.64
N ARG A 117 -7.33 -23.94 7.94
CA ARG A 117 -6.16 -23.32 7.29
C ARG A 117 -6.06 -21.83 7.65
N SER A 118 -4.84 -21.31 7.62
CA SER A 118 -4.58 -19.88 7.80
C SER A 118 -5.06 -19.07 6.58
N ASP A 119 -5.32 -17.77 6.80
CA ASP A 119 -5.66 -16.83 5.72
C ASP A 119 -4.61 -16.85 4.59
N TYR A 120 -3.32 -16.92 4.96
CA TYR A 120 -2.22 -17.00 4.01
C TYR A 120 -2.32 -18.24 3.10
N LYS A 121 -2.55 -19.43 3.68
CA LYS A 121 -2.64 -20.68 2.91
C LYS A 121 -3.84 -20.67 1.97
N ALA A 122 -4.98 -20.18 2.44
CA ALA A 122 -6.19 -20.04 1.61
C ALA A 122 -5.97 -19.05 0.44
N ALA A 123 -5.33 -17.92 0.71
CA ALA A 123 -4.99 -16.94 -0.32
C ALA A 123 -3.99 -17.50 -1.35
N LEU A 124 -2.94 -18.17 -0.88
CA LEU A 124 -1.93 -18.78 -1.73
C LEU A 124 -2.55 -19.80 -2.70
N GLU A 125 -3.44 -20.67 -2.20
CA GLU A 125 -4.16 -21.64 -3.04
C GLU A 125 -4.98 -20.97 -4.14
N ILE A 126 -5.64 -19.84 -3.84
CA ILE A 126 -6.39 -19.07 -4.84
C ILE A 126 -5.44 -18.45 -5.87
N CYS A 127 -4.34 -17.86 -5.42
CA CYS A 127 -3.37 -17.18 -6.28
C CYS A 127 -2.56 -18.15 -7.16
N GLN A 128 -2.42 -19.40 -6.74
CA GLN A 128 -1.73 -20.46 -7.50
C GLN A 128 -2.63 -21.17 -8.52
N ARG A 129 -3.93 -20.83 -8.59
CA ARG A 129 -4.83 -21.45 -9.57
C ARG A 129 -4.32 -21.17 -10.97
N ALA A 130 -4.37 -22.22 -11.80
CA ALA A 130 -4.04 -22.09 -13.22
C ALA A 130 -4.93 -21.02 -13.85
N LEU A 131 -4.30 -20.16 -14.64
CA LEU A 131 -5.04 -19.18 -15.42
C LEU A 131 -5.81 -19.88 -16.53
N PRO A 132 -7.03 -19.43 -16.84
CA PRO A 132 -7.73 -19.86 -18.04
C PRO A 132 -6.83 -19.70 -19.27
N ALA A 133 -6.85 -20.67 -20.20
CA ALA A 133 -5.97 -20.69 -21.36
C ALA A 133 -6.14 -19.49 -22.30
N ASP A 134 -7.28 -18.82 -22.23
CA ASP A 134 -7.63 -17.59 -22.95
C ASP A 134 -7.15 -16.30 -22.25
N ARG A 135 -6.58 -16.40 -21.04
CA ARG A 135 -6.06 -15.26 -20.28
C ARG A 135 -4.54 -15.27 -20.31
N GLY A 136 -3.96 -14.22 -20.88
CA GLY A 136 -2.54 -13.94 -20.77
C GLY A 136 -2.12 -13.81 -19.29
N GLY A 137 -0.96 -14.37 -18.96
CA GLY A 137 -0.37 -14.21 -17.64
C GLY A 137 0.31 -12.86 -17.47
N MET A 138 0.32 -12.34 -16.25
CA MET A 138 1.22 -11.25 -15.91
C MET A 138 2.68 -11.69 -16.12
N PRO A 139 3.60 -10.78 -16.48
CA PRO A 139 4.98 -11.09 -16.84
C PRO A 139 5.84 -11.39 -15.60
N PHE A 140 5.24 -12.08 -14.63
CA PHE A 140 5.83 -12.48 -13.37
C PHE A 140 6.38 -13.90 -13.46
N SER A 141 7.54 -14.13 -12.84
CA SER A 141 8.21 -15.42 -12.73
C SER A 141 7.37 -16.48 -12.02
N ASP A 142 7.61 -17.76 -12.34
CA ASP A 142 6.96 -18.87 -11.65
C ASP A 142 7.35 -18.94 -10.15
N GLU A 143 8.54 -18.44 -9.82
CA GLU A 143 9.02 -18.34 -8.44
C GLU A 143 8.11 -17.43 -7.62
N ILE A 144 7.76 -16.23 -8.10
CA ILE A 144 6.84 -15.36 -7.36
C ILE A 144 5.43 -15.95 -7.31
N ARG A 145 4.96 -16.64 -8.36
CA ARG A 145 3.65 -17.29 -8.38
C ARG A 145 3.54 -18.36 -7.30
N SER A 146 4.66 -19.02 -6.95
CA SER A 146 4.70 -20.02 -5.90
C SER A 146 4.53 -19.48 -4.47
N VAL A 147 4.74 -18.17 -4.26
CA VAL A 147 4.66 -17.54 -2.93
C VAL A 147 3.65 -16.39 -2.84
N ASN A 148 3.11 -15.94 -3.96
CA ASN A 148 2.18 -14.81 -4.01
C ASN A 148 0.83 -15.16 -3.36
N CYS A 149 0.41 -14.34 -2.39
CA CYS A 149 -0.90 -14.41 -1.76
C CYS A 149 -1.79 -13.19 -2.06
N PHE A 150 -1.45 -12.40 -3.09
CA PHE A 150 -2.17 -11.18 -3.47
C PHE A 150 -2.84 -11.31 -4.83
N SER A 151 -4.00 -10.66 -4.95
CA SER A 151 -4.80 -10.65 -6.18
C SER A 151 -4.48 -9.48 -7.10
N HIS A 152 -4.15 -8.33 -6.51
CA HIS A 152 -3.80 -7.10 -7.21
C HIS A 152 -2.97 -6.20 -6.28
N ILE A 153 -2.37 -5.20 -6.90
CA ILE A 153 -1.56 -4.18 -6.25
C ILE A 153 -2.12 -2.84 -6.65
N ARG A 154 -2.47 -2.00 -5.68
CA ARG A 154 -2.79 -0.60 -5.92
C ARG A 154 -1.57 0.24 -5.62
N ILE A 155 -1.22 1.16 -6.51
CA ILE A 155 -0.15 2.13 -6.30
C ILE A 155 -0.78 3.51 -6.22
N SER A 156 -0.72 4.11 -5.04
CA SER A 156 -1.17 5.49 -4.80
C SER A 156 0.02 6.44 -4.90
N VAL A 157 -0.03 7.35 -5.87
CA VAL A 157 1.05 8.30 -6.17
C VAL A 157 0.67 9.67 -5.64
N ASN A 158 1.44 10.18 -4.67
CA ASN A 158 1.27 11.51 -4.07
C ASN A 158 -0.16 11.81 -3.58
N ILE A 159 -0.90 10.76 -3.24
CA ILE A 159 -2.26 10.85 -2.70
C ILE A 159 -2.22 10.50 -1.22
N SER A 160 -2.89 11.33 -0.41
CA SER A 160 -3.28 10.99 0.96
C SER A 160 -4.79 10.74 1.02
N MET A 161 -5.22 9.78 1.85
CA MET A 161 -6.63 9.53 2.15
C MET A 161 -7.15 10.67 3.03
N GLY A 162 -7.78 11.64 2.41
CA GLY A 162 -8.22 12.91 3.00
C GLY A 162 -9.43 12.84 3.94
N ASN A 163 -10.18 11.73 4.00
CA ASN A 163 -11.17 11.52 5.06
C ASN A 163 -10.56 10.70 6.21
N PRO A 164 -10.37 11.29 7.39
CA PRO A 164 -10.05 10.52 8.57
C PRO A 164 -11.21 9.57 8.87
N TRP A 165 -10.90 8.29 9.11
CA TRP A 165 -11.89 7.26 9.45
C TRP A 165 -12.74 6.74 8.30
N GLU A 166 -12.07 6.41 7.19
CA GLU A 166 -12.62 5.54 6.15
C GLU A 166 -12.00 4.14 6.24
N LYS A 167 -12.82 3.09 6.03
CA LYS A 167 -12.31 1.74 5.85
C LYS A 167 -11.54 1.71 4.53
N LEU A 168 -10.56 0.82 4.38
CA LEU A 168 -9.98 0.55 3.07
C LEU A 168 -11.10 -0.01 2.18
N LYS A 169 -11.76 0.88 1.42
CA LYS A 169 -12.85 0.49 0.54
C LYS A 169 -12.36 -0.63 -0.36
N PRO A 170 -13.17 -1.69 -0.56
CA PRO A 170 -12.96 -2.63 -1.65
C PRO A 170 -12.69 -1.82 -2.92
N ASP A 171 -11.62 -2.16 -3.63
CA ASP A 171 -11.43 -1.64 -4.97
C ASP A 171 -12.60 -2.15 -5.82
N THR A 172 -13.56 -1.25 -6.10
CA THR A 172 -14.75 -1.54 -6.89
C THR A 172 -14.40 -1.93 -8.31
N ASP A 173 -13.19 -1.56 -8.78
CA ASP A 173 -12.72 -1.83 -10.14
C ASP A 173 -12.14 -3.25 -10.25
N THR A 174 -11.77 -3.89 -9.13
CA THR A 174 -11.20 -5.25 -9.13
C THR A 174 -11.96 -6.29 -8.31
N GLY A 175 -13.00 -5.89 -7.55
CA GLY A 175 -13.77 -6.80 -6.69
C GLY A 175 -12.98 -7.31 -5.47
N ALA A 176 -11.96 -6.56 -5.08
CA ALA A 176 -11.05 -6.83 -3.97
C ALA A 176 -11.75 -7.01 -2.62
N CYS A 177 -11.95 -8.25 -2.16
CA CYS A 177 -12.69 -8.53 -0.93
C CYS A 177 -11.91 -9.36 0.11
N GLY A 178 -10.60 -9.54 -0.03
CA GLY A 178 -9.78 -10.27 0.95
C GLY A 178 -9.64 -9.54 2.29
N PRO A 179 -9.43 -10.26 3.41
CA PRO A 179 -9.40 -9.65 4.74
C PRO A 179 -8.20 -8.74 4.98
N TRP A 180 -7.09 -8.92 4.27
CA TRP A 180 -5.81 -8.27 4.58
C TRP A 180 -5.24 -7.46 3.42
N VAL A 181 -4.62 -6.33 3.79
CA VAL A 181 -3.86 -5.46 2.91
C VAL A 181 -2.48 -5.22 3.53
N VAL A 182 -1.43 -5.31 2.73
CA VAL A 182 -0.08 -4.88 3.13
C VAL A 182 0.23 -3.57 2.44
N VAL A 183 0.60 -2.55 3.20
CA VAL A 183 0.99 -1.24 2.68
C VAL A 183 2.50 -1.07 2.82
N VAL A 184 3.18 -0.75 1.73
CA VAL A 184 4.63 -0.49 1.69
C VAL A 184 4.86 0.81 0.90
N PRO A 185 5.24 1.91 1.57
CA PRO A 185 5.50 3.17 0.90
C PRO A 185 6.97 3.21 0.41
N TRP A 186 7.22 3.96 -0.65
CA TRP A 186 8.53 4.31 -1.19
C TRP A 186 8.53 5.78 -1.60
N GLY A 187 9.70 6.41 -1.73
CA GLY A 187 9.78 7.85 -2.04
C GLY A 187 10.59 8.65 -1.03
N GLN A 188 10.47 9.96 -1.13
CA GLN A 188 11.16 10.93 -0.31
C GLN A 188 10.14 11.96 0.16
N TRP A 189 9.79 11.96 1.45
CA TRP A 189 8.93 12.99 2.04
C TRP A 189 9.34 13.24 3.48
N GLY A 190 9.00 14.41 4.00
CA GLY A 190 9.22 14.71 5.42
C GLY A 190 8.27 13.89 6.29
N VAL A 191 8.82 13.05 7.17
CA VAL A 191 8.06 12.38 8.23
C VAL A 191 8.16 13.21 9.51
N SER A 192 7.80 14.50 9.45
CA SER A 192 7.77 15.36 10.65
C SER A 192 6.54 15.01 11.49
N GLY A 193 6.75 14.70 12.76
CA GLY A 193 5.89 13.92 13.65
C GLY A 193 4.45 14.38 13.96
N ASP A 194 3.87 15.33 13.24
CA ASP A 194 2.51 15.82 13.52
C ASP A 194 1.44 15.15 12.66
N TRP A 195 0.26 14.96 13.27
CA TRP A 195 -0.94 14.37 12.66
C TRP A 195 -1.40 15.09 11.39
N LEU A 196 -1.06 16.37 11.24
CA LEU A 196 -1.53 17.20 10.14
C LEU A 196 -0.68 17.05 8.85
N TYR A 197 0.64 16.84 8.95
CA TYR A 197 1.56 16.89 7.79
C TYR A 197 2.72 15.87 7.83
N GLY A 198 2.57 14.75 8.53
CA GLY A 198 3.64 13.75 8.70
C GLY A 198 3.71 12.60 7.69
N GLY A 199 2.82 12.52 6.70
CA GLY A 199 2.76 11.41 5.74
C GLY A 199 2.59 10.02 6.35
N ARG A 200 1.89 9.90 7.48
CA ARG A 200 1.82 8.71 8.37
C ARG A 200 0.58 7.87 8.05
N LEU A 201 0.62 6.59 8.40
CA LEU A 201 -0.55 5.71 8.42
C LEU A 201 -0.97 5.48 9.87
N VAL A 202 -2.26 5.67 10.16
CA VAL A 202 -2.78 5.57 11.53
C VAL A 202 -4.10 4.81 11.60
N THR A 203 -4.30 4.06 12.67
CA THR A 203 -5.54 3.33 13.00
C THR A 203 -6.16 3.85 14.31
N PRO A 204 -7.45 3.55 14.61
CA PRO A 204 -8.21 4.00 15.78
C PRO A 204 -7.60 3.82 17.18
N TYR A 205 -6.48 3.11 17.36
CA TYR A 205 -5.79 2.96 18.64
C TYR A 205 -4.35 3.49 18.64
N TYR A 206 -4.08 4.54 17.86
CA TYR A 206 -2.77 5.20 17.87
C TYR A 206 -1.60 4.26 17.56
N LEU A 207 -1.82 3.21 16.75
CA LEU A 207 -0.73 2.61 15.99
C LEU A 207 -0.31 3.63 14.94
N ASN A 208 0.41 4.63 15.43
CA ASN A 208 0.93 5.75 14.70
C ASN A 208 2.25 5.31 14.09
N HIS A 209 2.15 4.42 13.12
CA HIS A 209 3.31 3.92 12.42
C HIS A 209 3.83 5.05 11.54
N GLY A 210 5.05 5.52 11.86
CA GLY A 210 5.83 6.27 10.89
C GLY A 210 5.86 5.46 9.60
N SER A 211 5.29 6.04 8.55
CA SER A 211 5.31 5.50 7.20
C SER A 211 6.68 5.88 6.66
N TYR A 212 7.60 4.93 6.62
CA TYR A 212 8.96 5.13 6.13
C TYR A 212 9.16 4.28 4.87
N PRO A 213 9.97 4.74 3.91
CA PRO A 213 10.28 3.95 2.73
C PRO A 213 10.68 2.51 3.08
N GLY A 214 10.02 1.53 2.45
CA GLY A 214 10.26 0.11 2.65
C GLY A 214 9.65 -0.51 3.91
N ARG A 215 9.06 0.28 4.81
CA ARG A 215 8.37 -0.26 6.00
C ARG A 215 7.00 -0.82 5.62
N SER A 216 6.76 -2.07 5.97
CA SER A 216 5.44 -2.69 5.78
C SER A 216 4.49 -2.37 6.93
N PHE A 217 3.23 -2.15 6.59
CA PHE A 217 2.10 -2.04 7.52
C PHE A 217 0.99 -2.99 7.05
N GLN A 218 0.68 -4.01 7.86
CA GLN A 218 -0.39 -4.97 7.60
C GLN A 218 -1.64 -4.51 8.32
N VAL A 219 -2.77 -4.53 7.64
CA VAL A 219 -4.04 -4.11 8.23
C VAL A 219 -5.18 -4.90 7.63
N ARG A 220 -6.23 -5.10 8.43
CA ARG A 220 -7.47 -5.68 7.94
C ARG A 220 -8.25 -4.65 7.15
N LYS A 221 -8.89 -5.05 6.05
CA LYS A 221 -9.72 -4.13 5.25
C LYS A 221 -10.88 -3.54 6.05
N GLU A 222 -11.38 -4.27 7.06
CA GLU A 222 -12.48 -3.85 7.92
C GLU A 222 -12.09 -2.68 8.83
N MET A 223 -10.79 -2.49 9.09
CA MET A 223 -10.28 -1.44 9.96
C MET A 223 -10.29 -0.09 9.26
N TYR A 224 -10.56 0.93 10.06
CA TYR A 224 -10.39 2.32 9.66
C TYR A 224 -8.91 2.67 9.60
N VAL A 225 -8.48 3.27 8.49
CA VAL A 225 -7.10 3.72 8.31
C VAL A 225 -7.12 5.18 7.88
N HIS A 226 -6.26 5.98 8.48
CA HIS A 226 -6.01 7.35 8.10
C HIS A 226 -4.61 7.49 7.51
N ASN A 227 -4.49 8.21 6.40
CA ASN A 227 -3.20 8.56 5.82
C ASN A 227 -3.03 10.07 5.89
N THR A 228 -2.11 10.54 6.73
CA THR A 228 -1.93 11.97 6.92
C THR A 228 -1.33 12.60 5.65
N PRO A 229 -1.65 13.86 5.35
CA PRO A 229 -0.91 14.65 4.37
C PRO A 229 0.60 14.64 4.70
N PHE A 230 1.47 14.79 3.71
CA PHE A 230 2.90 15.06 3.92
C PHE A 230 3.23 16.48 3.47
N SER A 231 4.25 17.10 4.06
CA SER A 231 4.62 18.47 3.70
C SER A 231 5.00 18.57 2.21
N PRO A 232 4.44 19.52 1.44
CA PRO A 232 4.70 19.69 0.01
C PRO A 232 6.04 20.42 -0.22
N ILE A 233 7.11 19.91 0.38
CA ILE A 233 8.45 20.46 0.15
C ILE A 233 8.87 20.08 -1.27
N PRO A 234 9.42 21.00 -2.08
CA PRO A 234 9.90 20.67 -3.42
C PRO A 234 10.81 19.44 -3.43
N GLY A 235 10.54 18.51 -4.34
CA GLY A 235 11.21 17.20 -4.40
C GLY A 235 10.60 16.12 -3.50
N SER A 236 9.51 16.41 -2.80
CA SER A 236 8.77 15.40 -2.05
C SER A 236 7.90 14.56 -2.98
N GLU A 237 8.04 13.24 -2.86
CA GLU A 237 7.23 12.26 -3.58
C GLU A 237 6.97 11.03 -2.71
N ARG A 238 5.79 10.44 -2.84
CA ARG A 238 5.40 9.21 -2.16
C ARG A 238 4.66 8.28 -3.10
N TYR A 239 5.13 7.04 -3.16
CA TYR A 239 4.51 5.92 -3.86
C TYR A 239 4.09 4.89 -2.83
N GLN A 240 2.79 4.79 -2.55
CA GLN A 240 2.25 3.84 -1.60
C GLN A 240 1.78 2.59 -2.34
N PHE A 241 2.49 1.47 -2.15
CA PHE A 241 2.11 0.18 -2.70
C PHE A 241 1.20 -0.54 -1.71
N GLU A 242 0.07 -1.02 -2.19
CA GLU A 242 -0.96 -1.66 -1.38
C GLU A 242 -1.27 -3.02 -2.01
N PHE A 243 -0.89 -4.08 -1.30
CA PHE A 243 -1.00 -5.47 -1.76
C PHE A 243 -2.26 -6.09 -1.15
N PHE A 244 -3.24 -6.40 -1.98
CA PHE A 244 -4.56 -6.85 -1.54
C PHE A 244 -4.70 -8.35 -1.67
N MET A 245 -5.05 -9.01 -0.57
CA MET A 245 -5.38 -10.42 -0.55
C MET A 245 -6.61 -10.68 -1.45
N PRO A 246 -6.68 -11.82 -2.17
CA PRO A 246 -7.91 -12.22 -2.85
C PRO A 246 -9.06 -12.39 -1.84
N HIS A 247 -10.29 -12.31 -2.35
CA HIS A 247 -11.45 -12.72 -1.57
C HIS A 247 -11.29 -14.17 -1.10
N LEU A 248 -11.44 -14.41 0.20
CA LEU A 248 -11.48 -15.75 0.76
C LEU A 248 -12.96 -16.15 0.93
N PRO A 249 -13.44 -17.24 0.30
CA PRO A 249 -14.85 -17.64 0.38
C PRO A 249 -15.37 -17.87 1.80
N GLU A 250 -14.47 -18.21 2.72
CA GLU A 250 -14.77 -18.49 4.12
C GLU A 250 -14.66 -17.22 5.01
N HIS A 251 -14.39 -16.06 4.42
CA HIS A 251 -14.23 -14.81 5.16
C HIS A 251 -15.59 -14.23 5.56
N ASN A 252 -15.87 -14.22 6.87
CA ASN A 252 -16.96 -13.43 7.45
C ASN A 252 -16.38 -12.20 8.16
N GLY A 253 -16.55 -11.02 7.56
CA GLY A 253 -16.03 -9.76 8.11
C GLY A 253 -16.84 -9.18 9.28
N GLU A 254 -18.05 -9.65 9.55
CA GLU A 254 -19.05 -8.95 10.39
C GLU A 254 -18.54 -8.65 11.81
N ALA A 255 -17.91 -9.61 12.47
CA ALA A 255 -17.38 -9.41 13.83
C ALA A 255 -16.24 -8.38 13.87
N TYR A 256 -15.40 -8.35 12.83
CA TYR A 256 -14.31 -7.39 12.69
C TYR A 256 -14.83 -6.00 12.32
N GLU A 257 -15.87 -5.93 11.49
CA GLU A 257 -16.56 -4.67 11.18
C GLU A 257 -17.20 -4.08 12.42
N GLY A 258 -17.91 -4.88 13.21
CA GLY A 258 -18.51 -4.44 14.48
C GLY A 258 -17.46 -3.92 15.47
N THR A 259 -16.31 -4.59 15.53
CA THR A 259 -15.15 -4.12 16.32
C THR A 259 -14.66 -2.77 15.79
N ALA A 260 -14.38 -2.66 14.50
CA ALA A 260 -13.88 -1.43 13.88
C ALA A 260 -14.84 -0.23 14.05
N GLU A 261 -16.16 -0.44 14.01
CA GLU A 261 -17.13 0.62 14.30
C GLU A 261 -17.07 1.07 15.76
N ALA A 262 -16.96 0.14 16.71
CA ALA A 262 -16.79 0.48 18.13
C ALA A 262 -15.48 1.26 18.37
N GLU A 263 -14.38 0.84 17.73
CA GLU A 263 -13.09 1.52 17.81
C GLU A 263 -13.13 2.94 17.21
N LYS A 264 -13.84 3.11 16.09
CA LYS A 264 -14.07 4.44 15.50
C LYS A 264 -14.80 5.36 16.48
N GLN A 265 -15.85 4.90 17.13
CA GLN A 265 -16.59 5.71 18.11
C GLN A 265 -15.69 6.14 19.28
N LEU A 266 -14.80 5.26 19.75
CA LEU A 266 -13.84 5.57 20.82
C LEU A 266 -12.76 6.58 20.37
N SER A 267 -12.31 6.51 19.12
CA SER A 267 -11.26 7.38 18.57
C SER A 267 -11.75 8.75 18.07
N THR A 268 -13.05 8.92 17.82
CA THR A 268 -13.66 10.24 17.51
C THR A 268 -13.62 11.23 18.67
N GLN A 269 -13.21 10.81 19.87
CA GLN A 269 -12.63 11.70 20.88
C GLN A 269 -11.20 12.04 20.47
N CYS A 270 -11.03 12.91 19.47
CA CYS A 270 -9.71 13.36 19.04
C CYS A 270 -8.88 13.83 20.26
N PRO A 271 -7.60 13.45 20.39
CA PRO A 271 -6.74 14.12 21.34
C PRO A 271 -6.67 15.60 20.92
N PRO A 272 -6.71 16.54 21.87
CA PRO A 272 -6.81 17.96 21.55
C PRO A 272 -5.68 18.35 20.58
N MET A 273 -6.06 18.98 19.46
CA MET A 273 -5.09 19.57 18.53
C MET A 273 -4.13 20.44 19.34
N ARG A 274 -2.81 20.24 19.17
CA ARG A 274 -1.83 21.17 19.72
C ARG A 274 -2.21 22.57 19.24
N ASN A 275 -2.36 23.48 20.19
CA ASN A 275 -2.87 24.82 19.97
C ASN A 275 -2.02 25.54 18.90
N PRO A 276 -2.59 25.93 17.74
CA PRO A 276 -1.82 26.49 16.64
C PRO A 276 -1.16 27.84 16.96
N GLY A 277 -1.51 28.46 18.10
CA GLY A 277 -0.92 29.70 18.61
C GLY A 277 0.32 29.54 19.49
N ARG A 278 0.98 28.38 19.51
CA ARG A 278 2.27 28.19 20.19
C ARG A 278 3.36 27.75 19.22
N PHE A 279 3.83 28.72 18.43
CA PHE A 279 5.20 28.77 17.92
C PHE A 279 5.89 29.95 18.58
#